data_AF-A0A1G2RPB0-F1
#
_entry.id   AF-A0A1G2RPB0-F1
#
_cell.length_a   1.000
_cell.length_b   1.000
_cell.length_c   1.000
_cell.angle_alpha   90.00
_cell.angle_beta   90.00
_cell.angle_gamma   90.00
#
_symmetry.space_group_name_H-M   'P 1'
#
loop_
_entity.id
_entity.type
_entity.pdbx_description
1 polymer ?
#
loop_
_entity_poly.entity_id
_entity_poly.type
_entity_poly.pdbx_seq_one_letter_code
_entity_poly.pdbx_strand_id
1 'polypeptide(L)'
;MAITFIPQKRKQQYFLLAFGTLLLLGMGVVWYQFIREAPLTRFSTQPPPPQSVQIDFRIFENPAFLELGDPRPPIPILLPGEVGKPNPFTLPQ
;
A
#
# COMPACT_ATOMS: atom_id res chain seq x y z
N MET A 1 -55.46 -24.91 -30.81
CA MET A 1 -54.50 -24.24 -29.92
C MET A 1 -55.11 -22.93 -29.47
N ALA A 2 -55.48 -22.81 -28.19
CA ALA A 2 -56.00 -21.57 -27.64
C ALA A 2 -54.84 -20.57 -27.54
N ILE A 3 -54.65 -19.75 -28.59
CA ILE A 3 -53.74 -18.62 -28.53
C ILE A 3 -54.43 -17.59 -27.65
N THR A 4 -54.19 -17.67 -26.35
CA THR A 4 -54.69 -16.71 -25.37
C THR A 4 -53.98 -15.38 -25.62
N PHE A 5 -54.64 -14.49 -26.36
CA PHE A 5 -54.24 -13.09 -26.46
C PHE A 5 -54.35 -12.45 -25.08
N ILE A 6 -53.25 -12.48 -24.31
CA ILE A 6 -53.14 -11.66 -23.11
C ILE A 6 -53.30 -10.21 -23.58
N PRO A 7 -54.31 -9.47 -23.11
CA PRO A 7 -54.55 -8.11 -23.56
C PRO A 7 -53.30 -7.27 -23.30
N GLN A 8 -52.83 -6.56 -24.33
CA GLN A 8 -51.57 -5.83 -24.34
C GLN A 8 -51.42 -4.88 -23.13
N LYS A 9 -52.56 -4.32 -22.67
CA LYS A 9 -52.66 -3.52 -21.43
C LYS A 9 -52.22 -4.27 -20.16
N ARG A 10 -52.58 -5.55 -20.01
CA ARG A 10 -52.16 -6.36 -18.85
C ARG A 10 -50.66 -6.65 -18.89
N LYS A 11 -50.11 -6.95 -20.07
CA LYS A 11 -48.65 -7.13 -20.22
C LYS A 11 -47.90 -5.87 -19.80
N GLN A 12 -48.33 -4.69 -20.28
CA GLN A 12 -47.75 -3.42 -19.88
C GLN A 12 -47.82 -3.18 -18.37
N GLN A 13 -48.95 -3.49 -17.73
CA GLN A 13 -49.08 -3.36 -16.26
C GLN A 13 -48.09 -4.27 -15.52
N TYR A 14 -47.91 -5.52 -15.96
CA TYR A 14 -46.92 -6.42 -15.37
C TYR A 14 -45.49 -5.93 -15.58
N PHE A 15 -45.16 -5.42 -16.77
CA PHE A 15 -43.85 -4.82 -17.02
C PHE A 15 -43.62 -3.57 -16.16
N LEU A 16 -44.64 -2.72 -15.98
CA LEU A 16 -44.55 -1.53 -15.13
C LEU A 16 -44.35 -1.92 -13.66
N LEU A 17 -45.08 -2.92 -13.17
CA LEU A 17 -44.93 -3.47 -11.82
C LEU A 17 -43.55 -4.09 -11.59
N ALA A 18 -43.07 -4.88 -12.55
CA ALA A 18 -41.74 -5.48 -12.51
C ALA A 18 -40.64 -4.41 -12.51
N PHE A 19 -40.81 -3.35 -13.31
CA PHE A 19 -39.85 -2.24 -13.35
C PHE A 19 -39.85 -1.44 -12.05
N GLY A 20 -41.03 -1.15 -11.49
CA GLY A 20 -41.16 -0.46 -10.21
C GLY A 20 -40.57 -1.25 -9.05
N THR A 21 -40.78 -2.57 -9.01
CA THR A 21 -40.16 -3.45 -8.01
C THR A 21 -38.65 -3.51 -8.16
N LEU A 22 -38.12 -3.60 -9.38
CA LEU A 22 -36.67 -3.56 -9.64
C LEU A 22 -36.04 -2.25 -9.13
N LEU A 23 -36.69 -1.11 -9.39
CA LEU A 23 -36.23 0.20 -8.91
C LEU A 23 -36.22 0.27 -7.38
N LEU A 24 -37.29 -0.18 -6.72
CA LEU A 24 -37.36 -0.23 -5.26
C LEU A 24 -36.26 -1.11 -4.66
N LEU A 25 -35.98 -2.26 -5.27
CA LEU A 25 -34.95 -3.18 -4.84
C LEU A 25 -33.56 -2.55 -5.00
N GLY A 26 -33.29 -1.91 -6.14
CA GLY A 26 -32.05 -1.17 -6.37
C GLY A 26 -31.84 -0.03 -5.36
N MET A 27 -32.89 0.74 -5.09
CA MET A 27 -32.84 1.84 -4.12
C MET A 27 -32.59 1.31 -2.70
N GLY A 28 -33.20 0.19 -2.32
CA GLY A 28 -32.95 -0.49 -1.05
C GLY A 28 -31.50 -0.99 -0.91
N VAL A 29 -30.92 -1.56 -1.97
CA VAL A 29 -29.52 -2.01 -1.97
C VAL A 29 -28.56 -0.84 -1.81
N VAL A 30 -28.78 0.26 -2.54
CA VAL A 30 -27.95 1.47 -2.42
C VAL A 30 -28.08 2.07 -1.02
N TRP A 31 -29.29 2.16 -0.48
CA TRP A 31 -29.54 2.66 0.87
C TRP A 31 -28.87 1.80 1.94
N TYR A 32 -28.95 0.48 1.79
CA TYR A 32 -28.29 -0.47 2.68
C TYR A 32 -26.76 -0.36 2.62
N GLN A 33 -26.18 -0.21 1.43
CA GLN A 33 -24.75 0.02 1.26
C GLN A 33 -24.30 1.37 1.81
N PHE A 34 -25.14 2.40 1.77
CA PHE A 34 -24.82 3.71 2.34
C PHE A 34 -24.78 3.67 3.88
N ILE A 35 -25.69 2.92 4.51
CA ILE A 35 -25.72 2.76 5.97
C ILE A 35 -24.63 1.80 6.45
N ARG A 36 -24.28 0.78 5.65
CA ARG A 36 -23.15 -0.07 5.97
C ARG A 36 -21.87 0.74 5.82
N GLU A 37 -21.23 1.02 6.95
CA GLU A 37 -19.83 1.42 6.95
C GLU A 37 -19.04 0.31 6.22
N ALA A 38 -18.55 0.64 5.02
CA ALA A 38 -17.62 -0.24 4.33
C ALA A 38 -16.46 -0.51 5.29
N PRO A 39 -15.95 -1.75 5.39
CA PRO A 39 -14.74 -1.98 6.15
C PRO A 39 -13.66 -1.09 5.52
N LEU A 40 -13.36 0.01 6.19
CA LEU A 40 -12.28 0.90 5.80
C LEU A 40 -11.06 0.00 5.72
N THR A 41 -10.58 -0.26 4.50
CA THR A 41 -9.26 -0.83 4.29
C THR A 41 -8.31 0.19 4.89
N ARG A 42 -8.02 0.03 6.19
CA ARG A 42 -7.08 0.89 6.90
C ARG A 42 -5.73 0.56 6.31
N PHE A 43 -5.36 1.26 5.25
CA PHE A 43 -3.98 1.33 4.83
C PHE A 43 -3.22 1.86 6.04
N SER A 44 -2.43 0.99 6.66
CA SER A 44 -1.57 1.38 7.77
C SER A 44 -0.61 2.44 7.23
N THR A 45 -0.87 3.70 7.54
CA THR A 45 0.05 4.82 7.31
C THR A 45 1.24 4.77 8.26
N GLN A 46 1.27 3.79 9.16
CA GLN A 46 2.33 3.62 10.14
C GLN A 46 3.47 2.82 9.49
N PRO A 47 4.69 3.40 9.42
CA PRO A 47 5.85 2.65 8.97
C PRO A 47 6.06 1.45 9.91
N PRO A 48 6.59 0.33 9.38
CA PRO A 48 6.90 -0.84 10.21
C PRO A 48 7.83 -0.42 11.37
N PRO A 49 7.68 -1.02 12.56
CA PRO A 49 8.55 -0.72 13.69
C PRO A 49 10.01 -0.96 13.30
N PRO A 50 10.94 -0.15 13.81
CA PRO A 50 12.36 -0.32 13.50
C PRO A 50 12.80 -1.72 13.93
N GLN A 51 13.35 -2.48 12.99
CA GLN A 51 13.91 -3.80 13.28
C GLN A 51 15.12 -3.62 14.19
N SER A 52 15.17 -4.37 15.29
CA SER A 52 16.36 -4.40 16.15
C SER A 52 17.50 -5.10 15.41
N VAL A 53 18.44 -4.32 14.89
CA VAL A 53 19.68 -4.86 14.30
C VAL A 53 20.67 -5.07 15.43
N GLN A 54 20.96 -6.33 15.77
CA GLN A 54 22.05 -6.67 16.67
C GLN A 54 23.32 -6.82 15.82
N ILE A 55 24.30 -5.94 16.06
CA ILE A 55 25.61 -6.00 15.42
C ILE A 55 26.43 -7.04 16.18
N ASP A 56 26.89 -8.07 15.48
CA ASP A 56 27.77 -9.07 16.06
C ASP A 56 29.23 -8.57 16.06
N PHE A 57 29.69 -8.11 17.23
CA PHE A 57 31.06 -7.65 17.43
C PHE A 57 32.08 -8.79 17.56
N ARG A 58 31.64 -10.06 17.63
CA ARG A 58 32.55 -11.21 17.68
C ARG A 58 33.37 -11.36 16.40
N ILE A 59 32.96 -10.70 15.32
CA ILE A 59 33.73 -10.69 14.09
C ILE A 59 35.14 -10.12 14.30
N PHE A 60 35.32 -9.16 15.22
CA PHE A 60 36.63 -8.58 15.53
C PHE A 60 37.58 -9.54 16.24
N GLU A 61 37.08 -10.65 16.78
CA GLU A 61 37.89 -11.70 17.42
C GLU A 61 38.45 -12.70 16.40
N ASN A 62 38.14 -12.55 15.10
CA ASN A 62 38.59 -13.48 14.07
C ASN A 62 40.13 -13.40 13.90
N PRO A 63 40.85 -14.54 13.98
CA PRO A 63 42.30 -14.58 13.83
C PRO A 63 42.80 -14.02 12.48
N ALA A 64 41.95 -13.96 11.45
CA ALA A 64 42.28 -13.32 10.17
C ALA A 64 42.64 -11.83 10.34
N PHE A 65 42.14 -11.14 11.36
CA PHE A 65 42.50 -9.75 11.64
C PHE A 65 43.90 -9.58 12.26
N LEU A 66 44.51 -10.65 12.77
CA LEU A 66 45.90 -10.62 13.24
C LEU A 66 46.88 -10.53 12.07
N GLU A 67 46.48 -10.98 10.87
CA GLU A 67 47.29 -10.93 9.66
C GLU A 67 47.25 -9.57 8.96
N LEU A 68 46.31 -8.68 9.34
CA LEU A 68 46.12 -7.38 8.70
C LEU A 68 47.24 -6.36 8.99
N GLY A 69 48.16 -6.68 9.90
CA GLY A 69 49.28 -5.82 10.29
C GLY A 69 48.83 -4.51 10.93
N ASP A 70 49.75 -3.56 11.04
CA ASP A 70 49.45 -2.25 11.64
C ASP A 70 48.50 -1.44 10.73
N PRO A 71 47.54 -0.71 11.33
CA PRO A 71 46.69 0.19 10.57
C PRO A 71 47.54 1.20 9.80
N ARG A 72 47.16 1.45 8.54
CA ARG A 72 47.87 2.43 7.71
C ARG A 72 47.93 3.77 8.45
N PRO A 73 49.09 4.45 8.42
CA PRO A 73 49.22 5.75 9.05
C PRO A 73 48.14 6.69 8.48
N PRO A 74 47.53 7.54 9.32
CA PRO A 74 46.56 8.51 8.86
C PRO A 74 47.18 9.33 7.74
N ILE A 75 46.48 9.40 6.61
CA ILE A 75 46.92 10.18 5.46
C ILE A 75 47.01 11.64 5.94
N PRO A 76 48.19 12.28 5.92
CA PRO A 76 48.29 13.68 6.30
C PRO A 76 47.38 14.48 5.37
N ILE A 77 46.46 15.25 5.96
CA ILE A 77 45.51 16.12 5.26
C ILE A 77 46.35 17.25 4.64
N LEU A 78 46.97 16.99 3.50
CA LEU A 78 47.89 17.91 2.83
C LEU A 78 47.18 18.96 1.98
N LEU A 79 45.84 18.94 1.88
CA LEU A 79 45.08 19.95 1.15
C LEU A 79 43.77 20.32 1.87
N PRO A 80 43.41 21.62 1.93
CA PRO A 80 42.05 22.05 2.24
C PRO A 80 41.18 21.78 1.01
N GLY A 81 40.78 20.52 0.83
CA GLY A 81 39.90 20.09 -0.23
C GLY A 81 39.04 18.95 0.28
N GLU A 82 37.73 19.02 0.03
CA GLU A 82 36.77 18.01 0.44
C GLU A 82 37.21 16.63 -0.05
N VAL A 83 37.66 15.77 0.87
CA VAL A 83 37.95 14.38 0.58
C VAL A 83 36.62 13.65 0.48
N GLY A 84 36.06 13.57 -0.72
CA GLY A 84 34.86 12.79 -1.01
C GLY A 84 34.06 13.32 -2.18
N LYS A 85 33.41 12.41 -2.91
CA LYS A 85 32.37 12.79 -3.88
C LYS A 85 31.19 13.37 -3.08
N PRO A 86 30.66 14.55 -3.45
CA PRO A 86 29.51 15.12 -2.76
C PRO A 86 28.35 14.13 -2.77
N ASN A 87 27.70 13.97 -1.62
CA ASN A 87 26.57 13.07 -1.48
C ASN A 87 25.42 13.57 -2.37
N PRO A 88 24.97 12.79 -3.38
CA PRO A 88 23.89 13.23 -4.26
C PRO A 88 22.52 13.30 -3.56
N PHE A 89 22.41 12.84 -2.30
CA PHE A 89 21.18 12.89 -1.51
C PHE A 89 21.14 14.03 -0.49
N THR A 90 22.20 14.82 -0.36
CA THR A 90 22.16 16.06 0.42
C THR A 90 21.68 17.18 -0.48
N LEU A 91 20.40 17.57 -0.34
CA LEU A 91 19.88 18.80 -0.93
C LEU A 91 20.59 20.00 -0.29
N PRO A 92 21.03 21.02 -1.06
CA PRO A 92 21.44 22.29 -0.49
C PRO A 92 20.23 22.97 0.16
N GLN A 93 20.40 23.42 1.41
CA GLN A 93 19.50 24.39 2.06
C GLN A 93 19.69 25.77 1.46
#